data_AF-K0SNU2-F1
#
_entry.id   AF-K0SNU2-F1
#
_cell.length_a   1.000
_cell.length_b   1.000
_cell.length_c   1.000
_cell.angle_alpha   90.00
_cell.angle_beta   90.00
_cell.angle_gamma   90.00
#
_symmetry.space_group_name_H-M   'P 1'
#
loop_
_entity.id
_entity.type
_entity.pdbx_description
1 polymer ?
#
loop_
_entity_poly.entity_id
_entity_poly.type
_entity_poly.pdbx_seq_one_letter_code
_entity_poly.pdbx_strand_id
1 'polypeptide(L)'
;LYELGVAYYEGVGVREDKTKGAKFWAKAAVRGHVESRYNLGFCEGRGGNHDHAVRHFLICAKMGHMVAVETIKKMFMEGIATKKQYTQALRGYQDAMDEMKSHDRDEAKRQDVNG
;
A
#
# COMPACT_ATOMS: atom_id res chain seq x y z
N LEU A 1 3.07 13.97 -7.20
CA LEU A 1 3.49 13.76 -5.78
C LEU A 1 4.32 12.49 -5.64
N TYR A 2 3.85 11.36 -6.18
CA TYR A 2 4.63 10.11 -6.24
C TYR A 2 6.00 10.29 -6.91
N GLU A 3 6.03 10.82 -8.14
CA GLU A 3 7.26 11.05 -8.91
C GLU A 3 8.23 12.01 -8.20
N LEU A 4 7.70 13.03 -7.54
CA LEU A 4 8.53 13.95 -6.76
C LEU A 4 9.13 13.25 -5.54
N GLY A 5 8.39 12.33 -4.92
CA GLY A 5 8.91 11.44 -3.88
C GLY A 5 10.08 10.60 -4.39
N VAL A 6 9.93 9.98 -5.57
CA VAL A 6 10.99 9.20 -6.22
C VAL A 6 12.20 10.07 -6.55
N ALA A 7 11.99 11.22 -7.19
CA ALA A 7 13.07 12.14 -7.58
C ALA A 7 13.93 12.58 -6.38
N TYR A 8 13.31 12.96 -5.26
CA TYR A 8 14.05 13.32 -4.04
C TYR A 8 14.69 12.11 -3.35
N TYR A 9 14.05 10.94 -3.40
CA TYR A 9 14.58 9.73 -2.77
C TYR A 9 15.79 9.14 -3.51
N GLU A 10 15.79 9.23 -4.84
CA GLU A 10 16.84 8.70 -5.74
C GLU A 10 17.83 9.78 -6.20
N GLY A 11 17.57 11.07 -5.94
CA GLY A 11 18.40 12.17 -6.40
C GLY A 11 18.33 12.44 -7.91
N VAL A 12 17.22 12.07 -8.57
CA VAL A 12 17.05 12.23 -10.01
C VAL A 12 16.59 13.65 -10.32
N GLY A 13 17.47 14.46 -10.92
CA GLY A 13 17.18 15.85 -11.30
C GLY A 13 17.06 16.82 -10.11
N VAL A 14 17.22 16.34 -8.88
CA VAL A 14 17.26 17.12 -7.63
C VAL A 14 18.32 16.53 -6.69
N ARG A 15 18.80 17.32 -5.72
CA ARG A 15 19.68 16.79 -4.67
C ARG A 15 18.94 15.73 -3.84
N GLU A 16 19.59 14.58 -3.63
CA GLU A 16 19.05 13.49 -2.82
C GLU A 16 18.66 14.01 -1.42
N ASP A 17 17.41 13.76 -1.06
CA ASP A 17 16.83 14.04 0.24
C ASP A 17 15.70 13.02 0.49
N LYS A 18 16.09 11.88 1.08
CA LYS A 18 15.16 10.77 1.39
C LYS A 18 14.02 11.20 2.32
N THR A 19 14.29 12.10 3.26
CA THR A 19 13.28 12.63 4.17
C THR A 19 12.23 13.46 3.42
N LYS A 20 12.68 14.30 2.49
CA LYS A 20 11.78 15.10 1.64
C LYS A 20 11.03 14.22 0.64
N GLY A 21 11.67 13.19 0.09
CA GLY A 21 11.02 12.17 -0.74
C GLY A 21 9.88 11.46 0.00
N ALA A 22 10.16 10.98 1.21
CA ALA A 22 9.15 10.36 2.07
C ALA A 22 7.99 11.32 2.40
N LYS A 23 8.24 12.61 2.62
CA LYS A 23 7.16 13.61 2.81
C LYS A 23 6.24 13.72 1.60
N PHE A 24 6.76 13.64 0.38
CA PHE A 24 5.92 13.65 -0.82
C PHE A 24 5.13 12.36 -0.99
N TRP A 25 5.72 11.21 -0.69
CA TRP A 25 4.99 9.95 -0.64
C TRP A 25 3.91 9.94 0.44
N ALA A 26 4.16 10.52 1.62
CA ALA A 26 3.14 10.67 2.67
C ALA A 26 1.94 11.47 2.18
N LYS A 27 2.16 12.60 1.50
CA LYS A 27 1.09 13.40 0.89
C LYS A 27 0.30 12.62 -0.17
N ALA A 28 0.97 11.84 -1.01
CA ALA A 28 0.30 11.00 -2.01
C ALA A 28 -0.47 9.84 -1.37
N ALA A 29 0.09 9.21 -0.32
CA ALA A 29 -0.54 8.13 0.42
C ALA A 29 -1.82 8.57 1.15
N VAL A 30 -1.86 9.80 1.66
CA VAL A 30 -3.07 10.41 2.24
C VAL A 30 -4.17 10.59 1.19
N ARG A 31 -3.80 10.82 -0.06
CA ARG A 31 -4.74 10.89 -1.20
C ARG A 31 -5.14 9.52 -1.77
N GLY A 32 -4.74 8.44 -1.11
CA GLY A 32 -5.07 7.08 -1.54
C GLY A 32 -4.09 6.46 -2.56
N HIS A 33 -2.94 7.08 -2.84
CA HIS A 33 -1.97 6.47 -3.75
C HIS A 33 -1.26 5.29 -3.07
N VAL A 34 -1.51 4.09 -3.58
CA VAL A 34 -1.11 2.85 -2.91
C VAL A 34 0.39 2.61 -2.99
N GLU A 35 1.01 2.86 -4.15
CA GLU A 35 2.46 2.71 -4.36
C GLU A 35 3.25 3.70 -3.50
N SER A 36 2.75 4.93 -3.35
CA SER A 36 3.37 5.89 -2.43
C SER A 36 3.33 5.40 -0.99
N ARG A 37 2.21 4.81 -0.55
CA ARG A 37 2.08 4.21 0.78
C ARG A 37 2.97 2.98 0.94
N TYR A 38 3.11 2.18 -0.11
CA TYR A 38 4.01 1.02 -0.14
C TYR A 38 5.47 1.46 0.03
N ASN A 39 5.89 2.50 -0.72
CA ASN A 39 7.25 3.04 -0.62
C ASN A 39 7.55 3.60 0.78
N LEU A 40 6.57 4.23 1.45
CA LEU A 40 6.73 4.62 2.87
C LEU A 40 7.00 3.41 3.77
N GLY A 41 6.23 2.33 3.60
CA GLY A 41 6.45 1.10 4.36
C GLY A 41 7.85 0.54 4.13
N PHE A 42 8.33 0.58 2.88
CA PHE A 42 9.68 0.16 2.54
C PHE A 42 10.77 1.05 3.16
N CYS A 43 10.57 2.37 3.20
CA CYS A 43 11.48 3.30 3.88
C CYS A 43 11.56 3.03 5.38
N GLU A 44 10.41 2.86 6.03
CA GLU A 44 10.33 2.52 7.45
C GLU A 44 11.03 1.20 7.75
N GLY A 45 10.82 0.18 6.91
CA GLY A 45 11.48 -1.12 7.04
C GLY A 45 13.00 -1.03 6.91
N ARG A 46 13.49 -0.27 5.92
CA ARG A 46 14.94 0.01 5.78
C ARG A 46 15.51 0.78 6.98
N GLY A 47 14.70 1.62 7.62
CA GLY A 47 15.06 2.34 8.85
C GLY A 47 15.03 1.47 10.12
N GLY A 48 14.69 0.18 10.01
CA GLY A 48 14.56 -0.74 11.15
C GLY A 48 13.18 -0.69 11.82
N ASN A 49 12.27 0.17 11.37
CA ASN A 49 10.92 0.31 11.90
C ASN A 49 9.97 -0.71 11.25
N HIS A 50 10.28 -2.00 11.40
CA HIS A 50 9.52 -3.07 10.77
C HIS A 50 8.04 -3.08 11.14
N ASP A 51 7.70 -2.74 12.39
CA ASP A 51 6.29 -2.62 12.82
C ASP A 51 5.53 -1.55 12.03
N HIS A 52 6.17 -0.40 11.78
CA HIS A 52 5.60 0.65 10.96
C HIS A 52 5.46 0.19 9.51
N ALA A 53 6.48 -0.49 8.97
CA ALA A 53 6.46 -1.05 7.63
C ALA A 53 5.26 -2.00 7.43
N VAL A 54 5.07 -2.96 8.35
CA VAL A 54 3.94 -3.91 8.29
C VAL A 54 2.60 -3.17 8.30
N ARG A 55 2.44 -2.10 9.11
CA ARG A 55 1.20 -1.32 9.11
C ARG A 55 0.94 -0.63 7.77
N HIS A 56 1.96 -0.08 7.12
CA HIS A 56 1.82 0.48 5.78
C HIS A 56 1.37 -0.58 4.78
N PHE A 57 2.00 -1.75 4.79
CA PHE A 57 1.66 -2.85 3.88
C PHE A 57 0.26 -3.42 4.14
N LEU A 58 -0.18 -3.50 5.40
CA LEU A 58 -1.54 -3.93 5.74
C LEU A 58 -2.61 -3.00 5.15
N ILE A 59 -2.35 -1.69 5.16
CA ILE A 59 -3.25 -0.72 4.52
C ILE A 59 -3.23 -0.90 3.01
N CYS A 60 -2.06 -1.07 2.39
CA CYS A 60 -1.98 -1.35 0.95
C CYS A 60 -2.74 -2.64 0.57
N ALA A 61 -2.65 -3.70 1.39
CA ALA A 61 -3.39 -4.93 1.16
C ALA A 61 -4.92 -4.69 1.20
N LYS A 62 -5.41 -3.91 2.16
CA LYS A 62 -6.82 -3.47 2.23
C LYS A 62 -7.27 -2.59 1.06
N MET A 63 -6.33 -2.04 0.30
CA MET A 63 -6.62 -1.29 -0.92
C MET A 63 -6.48 -2.17 -2.17
N GLY A 64 -6.42 -3.49 -2.02
CA GLY A 64 -6.32 -4.44 -3.13
C GLY A 64 -4.93 -4.58 -3.73
N HIS A 65 -3.86 -4.20 -3.02
CA HIS A 65 -2.50 -4.30 -3.55
C HIS A 65 -1.82 -5.61 -3.18
N MET A 66 -1.83 -6.57 -4.10
CA MET A 66 -1.30 -7.93 -3.90
C MET A 66 0.19 -7.96 -3.53
N VAL A 67 1.00 -7.06 -4.09
CA VAL A 67 2.44 -7.00 -3.77
C VAL A 67 2.68 -6.69 -2.28
N ALA A 68 1.76 -5.99 -1.61
CA ALA A 68 1.85 -5.75 -0.18
C ALA A 68 1.61 -7.02 0.65
N VAL A 69 0.70 -7.89 0.20
CA VAL A 69 0.45 -9.20 0.81
C VAL A 69 1.69 -10.10 0.67
N GLU A 70 2.27 -10.17 -0.53
CA GLU A 70 3.51 -10.94 -0.76
C GLU A 70 4.69 -10.38 0.04
N THR A 71 4.74 -9.06 0.26
CA THR A 71 5.76 -8.44 1.12
C THR A 71 5.59 -8.85 2.58
N ILE A 72 4.37 -8.81 3.12
CA ILE A 72 4.09 -9.27 4.49
C ILE A 72 4.38 -10.77 4.64
N LYS A 73 4.12 -11.59 3.61
CA LYS A 73 4.49 -13.01 3.59
C LYS A 73 6.00 -13.21 3.70
N LYS A 74 6.80 -12.45 2.95
CA LYS A 74 8.28 -12.47 3.08
C LYS A 74 8.71 -12.07 4.49
N MET A 75 8.16 -10.97 5.01
CA MET A 75 8.44 -10.53 6.39
C MET A 75 8.04 -11.59 7.43
N PHE A 76 6.96 -12.35 7.21
CA PHE A 76 6.56 -13.45 8.07
C PHE A 76 7.56 -14.63 8.00
N MET A 77 8.03 -14.98 6.80
CA MET A 77 9.05 -16.02 6.62
C MET A 77 10.39 -15.65 7.26
N GLU A 78 10.73 -14.36 7.28
CA GLU A 78 11.91 -13.80 7.94
C GLU A 78 11.74 -13.65 9.46
N GLY A 79 10.55 -13.96 10.01
CA GLY A 79 10.25 -13.82 11.44
C GLY A 79 10.00 -12.38 11.90
N ILE A 80 9.94 -11.43 10.97
CA ILE A 80 9.69 -10.00 11.24
C ILE A 80 8.19 -9.74 11.45
N ALA A 81 7.34 -10.37 10.63
CA ALA A 81 5.89 -10.26 10.77
C ALA A 81 5.33 -11.50 11.47
N THR A 82 4.20 -11.33 12.16
CA THR A 82 3.48 -12.42 12.83
C THR A 82 2.50 -13.11 11.89
N LYS A 83 2.15 -14.36 12.20
CA LYS A 83 1.09 -15.10 11.50
C LYS A 83 -0.22 -14.28 11.44
N LYS A 84 -0.56 -13.59 12.54
CA LYS A 84 -1.74 -12.73 12.63
C LYS A 84 -1.69 -11.58 11.61
N GLN A 85 -0.55 -10.91 11.46
CA GLN A 85 -0.39 -9.83 10.47
C GLN A 85 -0.50 -10.37 9.05
N TYR A 86 0.07 -11.54 8.76
CA TYR A 86 -0.07 -12.15 7.45
C TYR A 86 -1.53 -12.52 7.12
N THR A 87 -2.24 -13.16 8.05
CA THR A 87 -3.68 -13.46 7.87
C THR A 87 -4.52 -12.20 7.71
N GLN A 88 -4.19 -11.11 8.42
CA GLN A 88 -4.86 -9.82 8.23
C GLN A 88 -4.64 -9.23 6.83
N ALA A 89 -3.44 -9.37 6.27
CA ALA A 89 -3.14 -8.89 4.91
C ALA A 89 -3.98 -9.63 3.87
N LEU A 90 -4.04 -10.98 3.96
CA LEU A 90 -4.84 -11.82 3.08
C LEU A 90 -6.33 -11.46 3.16
N ARG A 91 -6.85 -11.32 4.39
CA ARG A 91 -8.25 -10.97 4.60
C ARG A 91 -8.57 -9.58 4.05
N GLY A 92 -7.73 -8.58 4.33
CA GLY A 92 -7.93 -7.22 3.83
C GLY A 92 -7.93 -7.15 2.29
N TYR A 93 -7.07 -7.94 1.63
CA TYR A 93 -7.06 -8.04 0.17
C TYR A 93 -8.32 -8.71 -0.37
N GLN A 94 -8.77 -9.81 0.26
CA GLN A 94 -9.99 -10.49 -0.12
C GLN A 94 -11.22 -9.57 0.02
N ASP A 95 -11.34 -8.88 1.15
CA ASP A 95 -12.43 -7.92 1.40
C ASP A 95 -12.46 -6.84 0.31
N ALA A 96 -11.30 -6.29 -0.07
CA ALA A 96 -11.19 -5.28 -1.14
C ALA A 96 -11.64 -5.81 -2.51
N MET A 97 -11.29 -7.05 -2.85
CA MET A 97 -11.69 -7.68 -4.12
C MET A 97 -13.20 -7.97 -4.16
N ASP A 98 -13.78 -8.33 -3.02
CA ASP A 98 -15.21 -8.64 -2.93
C ASP A 98 -16.08 -7.36 -2.94
N GLU A 99 -15.61 -6.27 -2.32
CA GLU A 99 -16.23 -4.95 -2.44
C GLU A 99 -16.26 -4.45 -3.90
N MET A 100 -15.16 -4.62 -4.64
CA MET A 100 -15.09 -4.22 -6.05
C MET A 100 -16.14 -4.95 -6.90
N LYS A 101 -16.26 -6.28 -6.74
CA LYS A 101 -17.27 -7.09 -7.44
C LYS A 101 -18.71 -6.72 -7.06
N SER A 102 -18.94 -6.32 -5.81
CA SER A 102 -20.26 -5.90 -5.35
C SER A 102 -20.66 -4.57 -5.99
N HIS A 103 -19.75 -3.62 -6.06
CA HIS A 103 -20.00 -2.32 -6.69
C HIS A 103 -20.37 -2.47 -8.17
N ASP A 104 -19.60 -3.26 -8.92
CA ASP A 104 -19.88 -3.53 -10.34
C ASP A 104 -21.25 -4.20 -10.55
N ARG A 105 -21.62 -5.14 -9.66
CA ARG A 105 -22.93 -5.81 -9.69
C ARG A 105 -24.07 -4.83 -9.41
N ASP A 106 -23.92 -3.95 -8.44
CA ASP A 106 -24.94 -2.98 -8.07
C ASP A 106 -25.10 -1.87 -9.12
N GLU A 107 -24.01 -1.48 -9.79
CA GLU A 107 -24.03 -0.54 -10.90
C GLU A 107 -24.73 -1.13 -12.14
N ALA A 108 -24.43 -2.38 -12.52
CA ALA A 108 -25.10 -3.07 -13.61
C ALA A 108 -26.63 -3.12 -13.41
N LYS A 109 -27.07 -3.48 -12.20
CA LYS A 109 -28.50 -3.50 -11.84
C LYS A 109 -29.18 -2.13 -11.93
N ARG A 110 -28.46 -1.03 -11.69
CA ARG A 110 -29.01 0.34 -11.80
C ARG A 110 -29.13 0.80 -13.25
N GLN A 111 -28.25 0.32 -14.12
CA GLN A 111 -28.30 0.63 -15.55
C GLN A 111 -29.46 -0.13 -16.24
N ASP A 112 -29.71 -1.38 -15.86
CA ASP A 112 -30.81 -2.20 -16.41
C ASP A 112 -32.23 -1.71 -16.04
N VAL A 113 -32.38 -0.96 -14.94
CA VAL A 113 -33.68 -0.43 -14.48
C VAL A 113 -34.03 0.92 -15.13
N ASN A 114 -33.06 1.59 -15.77
CA ASN A 114 -33.23 2.91 -16.39
C ASN A 114 -33.24 2.89 -17.94
N GLY A 115 -33.23 1.70 -18.56
CA GLY A 115 -33.36 1.50 -20.01
C GLY A 115 -34.72 0.92 -20.39
#